data_AF-X1HB90-F1
#
_entry.id   AF-X1HB90-F1
#
_cell.length_a   1.000
_cell.length_b   1.000
_cell.length_c   1.000
_cell.angle_alpha   90.00
_cell.angle_beta   90.00
_cell.angle_gamma   90.00
#
_symmetry.space_group_name_H-M   'P 1'
#
loop_
_entity.id
_entity.type
_entity.pdbx_description
1 polymer ?
#
loop_
_entity_poly.entity_id
_entity_poly.type
_entity_poly.pdbx_seq_one_letter_code
_entity_poly.pdbx_strand_id
1 'polypeptide(L)'
;MNLPKGLMIMRYDNKSGISIEAKYPNEELDVTDGTLMNIFSLHEFSEQDGIASLTVGEINIATYYSGEDMDYYVVLILDLLENPEDYEKGLKEISQIILENLEEEKYIDMLPSLFTQISKLL
;
A
#
# COMPACT_ATOMS: atom_id res chain seq x y z
N MET A 1 19.35 10.01 -0.71
CA MET A 1 17.89 9.90 -0.55
C MET A 1 17.57 8.44 -0.77
N ASN A 2 17.06 7.77 0.27
CA ASN A 2 16.47 6.46 0.08
C ASN A 2 15.11 6.70 -0.59
N LEU A 3 14.81 5.91 -1.60
CA LEU A 3 13.52 5.89 -2.25
C LEU A 3 12.72 4.74 -1.62
N PRO A 4 11.38 4.84 -1.61
CA PRO A 4 10.54 3.70 -1.26
C PRO A 4 10.99 2.45 -2.03
N LYS A 5 10.91 1.29 -1.39
CA LYS A 5 11.27 0.00 -1.99
C LYS A 5 10.19 -0.53 -2.93
N GLY A 6 8.95 -0.11 -2.73
CA GLY A 6 7.87 -0.41 -3.67
C GLY A 6 6.48 -0.06 -3.20
N LEU A 7 5.52 -0.23 -4.11
CA LEU A 7 4.10 0.00 -3.95
C LEU A 7 3.35 -1.31 -4.21
N MET A 8 2.41 -1.66 -3.35
CA MET A 8 1.63 -2.89 -3.43
C MET A 8 0.15 -2.59 -3.19
N ILE A 9 -0.71 -3.22 -3.98
CA ILE A 9 -2.16 -3.20 -3.81
C ILE A 9 -2.56 -4.56 -3.26
N MET A 10 -3.10 -4.54 -2.06
CA MET A 10 -3.62 -5.71 -1.36
C MET A 10 -5.13 -5.58 -1.23
N ARG A 11 -5.84 -6.71 -1.25
CA ARG A 11 -7.27 -6.79 -1.03
C ARG A 11 -7.59 -7.85 0.01
N TYR A 12 -8.61 -7.60 0.80
CA TYR A 12 -9.25 -8.64 1.61
C TYR A 12 -10.59 -9.04 0.99
N ASP A 13 -10.85 -10.34 0.90
CA ASP A 13 -12.14 -10.91 0.53
C ASP A 13 -12.54 -11.96 1.56
N ASN A 14 -13.77 -11.89 2.06
CA ASN A 14 -14.24 -12.78 3.13
C ASN A 14 -14.29 -14.28 2.75
N LYS A 15 -14.20 -14.63 1.46
CA LYS A 15 -14.14 -16.03 0.99
C LYS A 15 -12.71 -16.46 0.72
N SER A 16 -11.89 -15.57 0.17
CA SER A 16 -10.57 -15.88 -0.39
C SER A 16 -9.42 -15.48 0.52
N GLY A 17 -9.67 -14.66 1.53
CA GLY A 17 -8.67 -14.11 2.43
C GLY A 17 -7.94 -12.92 1.82
N ILE A 18 -6.69 -12.74 2.21
CA ILE A 18 -5.82 -11.66 1.73
C ILE A 18 -5.18 -12.06 0.40
N SER A 19 -5.22 -11.15 -0.58
CA SER A 19 -4.55 -11.29 -1.88
C SER A 19 -3.75 -10.04 -2.23
N ILE A 20 -2.67 -10.23 -2.99
CA ILE A 20 -1.94 -9.14 -3.66
C ILE A 20 -2.50 -9.02 -5.06
N GLU A 21 -3.15 -7.89 -5.36
CA GLU A 21 -3.76 -7.63 -6.66
C GLU A 21 -2.74 -7.11 -7.66
N ALA A 22 -1.81 -6.27 -7.20
CA ALA A 22 -0.74 -5.74 -8.03
C ALA A 22 0.42 -5.23 -7.16
N LYS A 23 1.61 -5.13 -7.74
CA LYS A 23 2.76 -4.51 -7.07
C LYS A 23 3.74 -3.90 -8.08
N TYR A 24 4.56 -2.98 -7.60
CA TYR A 24 5.60 -2.34 -8.40
C TYR A 24 6.79 -1.91 -7.51
N PRO A 25 8.04 -2.20 -7.90
CA PRO A 25 8.42 -3.09 -8.99
C PRO A 25 8.04 -4.56 -8.68
N ASN A 26 7.65 -5.32 -9.71
CA ASN A 26 7.15 -6.69 -9.54
C ASN A 26 8.21 -7.69 -9.05
N GLU A 27 9.47 -7.46 -9.40
CA GLU A 27 10.56 -8.43 -9.19
C GLU A 27 11.29 -8.24 -7.85
N GLU A 28 11.12 -7.09 -7.17
CA GLU A 28 11.97 -6.71 -6.03
C GLU A 28 11.25 -6.76 -4.66
N LEU A 29 9.94 -7.01 -4.64
CA LEU A 29 9.15 -7.03 -3.41
C LEU A 29 8.87 -8.47 -2.95
N ASP A 30 9.68 -8.94 -2.02
CA ASP A 30 9.46 -10.18 -1.26
C ASP A 30 8.66 -9.86 0.02
N VAL A 31 7.33 -9.92 -0.09
CA VAL A 31 6.40 -9.67 1.01
C VAL A 31 5.89 -11.00 1.52
N THR A 32 6.15 -11.30 2.79
CA THR A 32 5.75 -12.56 3.42
C THR A 32 4.29 -12.54 3.86
N ASP A 33 3.65 -13.70 3.97
CA ASP A 33 2.30 -13.83 4.53
C ASP A 33 2.16 -13.17 5.91
N GLY A 34 3.20 -13.26 6.75
CA GLY A 34 3.23 -12.60 8.05
C GLY A 34 3.19 -11.07 7.94
N THR A 35 3.81 -10.50 6.91
CA THR A 35 3.75 -9.05 6.64
C THR A 35 2.35 -8.65 6.17
N LEU A 36 1.73 -9.44 5.29
CA LEU A 36 0.34 -9.21 4.85
C LEU A 36 -0.63 -9.24 6.04
N MET A 37 -0.48 -10.20 6.95
CA MET A 37 -1.29 -10.29 8.16
C MET A 37 -1.07 -9.10 9.09
N ASN A 38 0.17 -8.63 9.25
CA ASN A 38 0.44 -7.43 10.05
C ASN A 38 -0.22 -6.18 9.46
N ILE A 39 -0.25 -6.04 8.13
CA ILE A 39 -0.94 -4.94 7.43
C ILE A 39 -2.45 -5.03 7.64
N PHE A 40 -3.03 -6.23 7.49
CA PHE A 40 -4.46 -6.45 7.72
C PHE A 40 -4.87 -6.10 9.15
N SER A 41 -4.15 -6.64 10.14
CA SER A 41 -4.44 -6.37 11.57
C SER A 41 -4.25 -4.91 11.98
N LEU A 42 -3.49 -4.11 11.21
CA LEU A 42 -3.34 -2.68 11.45
C LEU A 42 -4.67 -1.92 11.31
N HIS A 43 -5.53 -2.39 10.39
CA HIS A 43 -6.82 -1.77 10.08
C HIS A 43 -8.03 -2.63 10.46
N GLU A 44 -7.84 -3.83 11.03
CA GLU A 44 -8.91 -4.79 11.35
C GLU A 44 -10.02 -4.20 12.24
N PHE A 45 -9.69 -3.22 13.09
CA PHE A 45 -10.65 -2.53 13.95
C PHE A 45 -11.14 -1.18 13.38
N SER A 46 -10.69 -0.81 12.18
CA SER A 46 -11.13 0.39 11.48
C SER A 46 -12.25 0.04 10.51
N GLU A 47 -13.45 0.56 10.76
CA GLU A 47 -14.56 0.49 9.78
C GLU A 47 -14.39 1.54 8.67
N GLN A 48 -13.52 2.53 8.87
CA GLN A 48 -13.35 3.69 7.99
C GLN A 48 -12.02 3.67 7.24
N ASP A 49 -11.99 4.40 6.12
CA ASP A 49 -10.77 4.64 5.37
C ASP A 49 -9.75 5.43 6.22
N GLY A 50 -8.47 5.13 6.03
CA GLY A 50 -7.47 5.70 6.91
C GLY A 50 -6.04 5.35 6.55
N ILE A 51 -5.12 6.19 7.02
CA ILE A 51 -3.69 5.94 6.94
C ILE A 51 -3.20 5.38 8.26
N ALA A 52 -2.34 4.38 8.17
CA ALA A 52 -1.57 3.90 9.31
C ALA A 52 -0.21 3.39 8.82
N SER A 53 0.74 3.28 9.75
CA SER A 53 2.08 2.78 9.46
C SER A 53 2.55 1.80 10.52
N LEU A 54 3.45 0.90 10.13
CA LEU A 54 4.10 -0.02 11.05
C LEU A 54 5.54 -0.32 10.61
N THR A 55 6.37 -0.77 11.55
CA THR A 55 7.70 -1.31 11.28
C THR A 55 7.66 -2.83 11.42
N VAL A 56 8.12 -3.56 10.40
CA VAL A 56 8.21 -5.03 10.40
C VAL A 56 9.64 -5.44 10.09
N GLY A 57 10.37 -5.95 11.08
CA GLY A 57 11.78 -6.30 10.89
C GLY A 57 12.63 -5.09 10.52
N GLU A 58 13.16 -5.08 9.30
CA GLU A 58 14.05 -4.03 8.77
C GLU A 58 13.38 -3.13 7.70
N ILE A 59 12.05 -3.14 7.62
CA ILE A 59 11.28 -2.27 6.74
C ILE A 59 10.25 -1.46 7.51
N ASN A 60 10.03 -0.22 7.05
CA ASN A 60 8.88 0.57 7.43
C ASN A 60 7.78 0.40 6.37
N ILE A 61 6.53 0.50 6.80
CA ILE A 61 5.37 0.32 5.92
C ILE A 61 4.40 1.47 6.20
N ALA A 62 3.99 2.18 5.15
CA ALA A 62 2.87 3.11 5.19
C ALA A 62 1.71 2.50 4.40
N THR A 63 0.49 2.63 4.92
CA THR A 63 -0.69 2.01 4.34
C THR A 63 -1.84 3.00 4.29
N TYR A 64 -2.62 2.96 3.21
CA TYR A 64 -3.95 3.53 3.15
C TYR A 64 -4.95 2.38 2.98
N TYR A 65 -5.92 2.30 3.89
CA TYR A 65 -7.04 1.37 3.81
C TYR A 65 -8.26 2.11 3.28
N SER A 66 -9.01 1.49 2.38
CA SER A 66 -10.18 2.09 1.72
C SER A 66 -11.48 2.05 2.54
N GLY A 67 -11.49 1.36 3.67
CA GLY A 67 -12.74 1.03 4.39
C GLY A 67 -13.41 -0.26 3.88
N GLU A 68 -14.37 -0.75 4.67
CA GLU A 68 -15.03 -2.07 4.48
C GLU A 68 -15.87 -2.18 3.20
N ASP A 69 -16.25 -1.04 2.61
CA ASP A 69 -17.03 -1.03 1.37
C ASP A 69 -16.23 -1.59 0.17
N MET A 70 -14.91 -1.41 0.19
CA MET A 70 -14.01 -1.82 -0.90
C MET A 70 -12.97 -2.86 -0.47
N ASP A 71 -12.53 -2.85 0.81
CA ASP A 71 -11.53 -3.77 1.36
C ASP A 71 -10.17 -3.78 0.62
N TYR A 72 -9.73 -2.62 0.09
CA TYR A 72 -8.42 -2.43 -0.53
C TYR A 72 -7.43 -1.71 0.39
N TYR A 73 -6.17 -2.08 0.21
CA TYR A 73 -5.02 -1.54 0.92
C TYR A 73 -3.98 -1.10 -0.10
N VAL A 74 -3.62 0.17 -0.06
CA VAL A 74 -2.51 0.72 -0.83
C VAL A 74 -1.30 0.81 0.10
N VAL A 75 -0.28 0.02 -0.18
CA VAL A 75 0.84 -0.24 0.72
C VAL A 75 2.12 0.29 0.10
N LEU A 76 2.78 1.21 0.79
CA LEU A 76 4.10 1.71 0.44
C LEU A 76 5.14 1.05 1.35
N ILE A 77 6.10 0.35 0.76
CA ILE A 77 7.18 -0.34 1.44
C ILE A 77 8.39 0.59 1.45
N LEU A 78 8.93 0.84 2.63
CA LEU A 78 9.98 1.82 2.89
C LEU A 78 11.21 1.14 3.50
N ASP A 79 12.35 1.78 3.34
CA ASP A 79 13.54 1.47 4.11
C ASP A 79 13.37 1.89 5.58
N LEU A 80 14.10 1.24 6.50
CA LEU A 80 14.05 1.54 7.93
C LEU A 80 14.45 2.99 8.26
N LEU A 81 15.24 3.62 7.39
CA LEU A 81 15.69 5.01 7.54
C LEU A 81 14.66 6.05 7.07
N GLU A 82 13.59 5.63 6.38
CA GLU A 82 12.55 6.52 5.89
C GLU A 82 11.42 6.67 6.90
N ASN A 83 10.86 7.88 7.03
CA ASN A 83 9.74 8.15 7.91
C ASN A 83 8.40 7.98 7.16
N PRO A 84 7.51 7.05 7.57
CA PRO A 84 6.19 6.88 6.94
C PRO A 84 5.34 8.16 6.88
N GLU A 85 5.45 9.02 7.90
CA GLU A 85 4.65 10.24 7.99
C GLU A 85 4.92 11.21 6.83
N ASP A 86 6.13 11.19 6.26
CA ASP A 86 6.51 12.06 5.14
C ASP A 86 5.71 11.72 3.87
N TYR A 87 5.15 10.50 3.80
CA TYR A 87 4.43 9.99 2.64
C TYR A 87 2.90 10.08 2.77
N GLU A 88 2.33 10.45 3.92
CA GLU A 88 0.87 10.35 4.15
C GLU A 88 0.04 11.07 3.09
N LYS A 89 0.39 12.32 2.79
CA LYS A 89 -0.33 13.12 1.81
C LYS A 89 -0.26 12.49 0.42
N GLY A 90 0.94 12.12 -0.02
CA GLY A 90 1.17 11.48 -1.31
C GLY A 90 0.46 10.14 -1.43
N LEU A 91 0.51 9.34 -0.36
CA LEU A 91 -0.15 8.04 -0.28
C LEU A 91 -1.66 8.19 -0.39
N LYS A 92 -2.26 9.17 0.32
CA LYS A 92 -3.68 9.46 0.19
C LYS A 92 -4.05 9.81 -1.25
N GLU A 93 -3.29 10.70 -1.89
CA GLU A 93 -3.54 11.16 -3.25
C GLU A 93 -3.48 10.01 -4.27
N ILE A 94 -2.41 9.20 -4.26
CA ILE A 94 -2.31 8.06 -5.19
C ILE A 94 -3.35 6.98 -4.90
N SER A 95 -3.75 6.81 -3.63
CA SER A 95 -4.75 5.82 -3.26
C SER A 95 -6.11 6.15 -3.85
N GLN A 96 -6.52 7.43 -3.82
CA GLN A 96 -7.76 7.84 -4.48
C GLN A 96 -7.72 7.56 -5.98
N ILE A 97 -6.59 7.85 -6.64
CA ILE A 97 -6.42 7.55 -8.08
C ILE A 97 -6.55 6.04 -8.34
N ILE A 98 -5.95 5.19 -7.50
CA ILE A 98 -6.05 3.73 -7.64
C ILE A 98 -7.49 3.27 -7.47
N LEU A 99 -8.18 3.73 -6.41
CA LEU A 99 -9.56 3.36 -6.10
C LEU A 99 -10.54 3.78 -7.21
N GLU A 100 -10.36 4.96 -7.79
CA GLU A 100 -11.15 5.46 -8.93
C GLU A 100 -10.94 4.64 -10.23
N ASN A 101 -9.86 3.85 -10.31
CA ASN A 101 -9.45 3.10 -11.50
C ASN A 101 -9.40 1.58 -11.26
N LEU A 102 -10.13 1.08 -10.26
CA LEU A 102 -10.26 -0.37 -9.99
C LEU A 102 -10.98 -1.12 -11.12
N GLU A 103 -11.97 -0.48 -11.76
CA GLU A 103 -12.71 -1.09 -12.86
C GLU A 103 -11.80 -1.35 -14.06
N GLU A 104 -11.86 -2.58 -14.58
CA GLU A 104 -10.98 -3.08 -15.65
C GLU A 104 -9.48 -3.07 -15.27
N GLU A 105 -9.14 -2.97 -13.98
CA GLU A 105 -7.77 -3.03 -13.46
C GLU A 105 -6.83 -1.97 -14.07
N LYS A 106 -7.37 -0.84 -14.53
CA LYS A 106 -6.60 0.25 -15.18
C LYS A 106 -5.49 0.80 -14.32
N TYR A 107 -5.65 0.77 -12.99
CA TYR A 107 -4.65 1.21 -12.04
C TYR A 107 -3.31 0.44 -12.14
N ILE A 108 -3.31 -0.80 -12.63
CA ILE A 108 -2.10 -1.63 -12.74
C ILE A 108 -1.06 -0.96 -13.65
N ASP A 109 -1.50 -0.49 -14.82
CA ASP A 109 -0.64 0.22 -15.78
C ASP A 109 -0.16 1.58 -15.25
N MET A 110 -0.84 2.13 -14.24
CA MET A 110 -0.52 3.41 -13.62
C MET A 110 0.52 3.29 -12.50
N LEU A 111 0.69 2.11 -11.89
CA LEU A 111 1.58 1.91 -10.74
C LEU A 111 3.00 2.44 -10.94
N PRO A 112 3.69 2.27 -12.10
CA PRO A 112 5.02 2.82 -12.30
C PRO A 112 5.05 4.36 -12.16
N SER A 113 4.03 5.03 -12.70
CA SER A 113 3.92 6.48 -12.66
C SER A 113 3.55 7.00 -11.27
N LEU A 114 2.62 6.35 -10.59
CA LEU A 114 2.21 6.69 -9.21
C LEU A 114 3.34 6.46 -8.22
N PHE A 115 4.08 5.36 -8.38
CA PHE A 115 5.28 5.09 -7.60
C PHE A 115 6.36 6.16 -7.81
N THR A 116 6.57 6.57 -9.07
CA THR A 116 7.51 7.67 -9.37
C THR A 116 7.07 8.98 -8.75
N GLN A 117 5.76 9.27 -8.71
CA GLN A 117 5.21 10.47 -8.09
C GLN A 117 5.47 10.48 -6.59
N ILE A 118 5.09 9.41 -5.87
CA ILE A 118 5.24 9.37 -4.41
C ILE A 118 6.70 9.35 -3.96
N SER A 119 7.59 8.75 -4.76
CA SER A 119 9.04 8.71 -4.50
C SER A 119 9.75 10.07 -4.66
N LYS A 120 9.10 11.07 -5.25
CA LYS A 120 9.66 12.42 -5.49
C LYS A 120 9.17 13.47 -4.50
N LEU A 121 8.34 13.09 -3.52
CA LEU A 121 7.74 14.02 -2.57
C LEU A 121 8.68 14.45 -1.43
N LEU A 122 9.96 14.06 -1.48
CA LEU A 122 11.03 14.41 -0.52
C LEU A 122 12.05 15.39 -1.12
#